data_AF-A0A158C1Q2-F1
#
_entry.id   AF-A0A158C1Q2-F1
#
_cell.length_a   1.000
_cell.length_b   1.000
_cell.length_c   1.000
_cell.angle_alpha   90.00
_cell.angle_beta   90.00
_cell.angle_gamma   90.00
#
_symmetry.space_group_name_H-M   'P 1'
#
loop_
_entity.id
_entity.type
_entity.pdbx_description
1 polymer ?
#
loop_
_entity_poly.entity_id
_entity_poly.type
_entity_poly.pdbx_seq_one_letter_code
_entity_poly.pdbx_strand_id
1 'polypeptide(L)'
;MPANTAMRQSFANLAPTLRKQYALTLRQCRLSLPVEPPWGAPYRMVEWVQKNDQRVQRRVFPADCTPSQIADALKTHVPGRRYGPTDDEE
;
A
#
# COMPACT_ATOMS: atom_id res chain seq x y z
N MET A 1 -23.61 10.79 -16.45
CA MET A 1 -22.81 10.66 -15.22
C MET A 1 -21.49 10.00 -15.60
N PRO A 2 -20.37 10.74 -15.72
CA PRO A 2 -19.12 10.12 -16.15
C PRO A 2 -18.59 9.23 -15.02
N ALA A 3 -18.55 7.93 -15.27
CA ALA A 3 -18.01 6.93 -14.37
C ALA A 3 -16.52 7.22 -14.13
N ASN A 4 -16.19 7.60 -12.89
CA ASN A 4 -14.88 7.54 -12.24
C ASN A 4 -13.67 7.24 -13.15
N THR A 5 -13.28 8.22 -13.97
CA THR A 5 -11.96 8.28 -14.63
C THR A 5 -10.85 8.68 -13.65
N ALA A 6 -11.13 8.67 -12.35
CA ALA A 6 -10.17 8.94 -11.29
C ALA A 6 -9.53 7.63 -10.84
N MET A 7 -8.46 7.18 -11.51
CA MET A 7 -7.32 6.49 -10.86
C MET A 7 -6.26 5.97 -11.85
N ARG A 8 -5.73 6.84 -12.72
CA ARG A 8 -4.27 6.82 -12.92
C ARG A 8 -3.64 7.61 -11.76
N GLN A 9 -3.84 7.13 -10.53
CA GLN A 9 -3.16 7.71 -9.38
C GLN A 9 -1.66 7.46 -9.59
N SER A 10 -0.89 8.53 -9.74
CA SER A 10 0.56 8.44 -9.69
C SER A 10 0.92 7.99 -8.28
N PHE A 11 1.50 6.80 -8.16
CA PHE A 11 2.00 6.31 -6.89
C PHE A 11 3.45 6.74 -6.71
N ALA A 12 3.77 7.30 -5.54
CA ALA A 12 5.15 7.49 -5.13
C ALA A 12 5.78 6.14 -4.75
N ASN A 13 6.99 5.87 -5.24
CA ASN A 13 7.73 4.66 -4.86
C ASN A 13 8.42 4.87 -3.50
N LEU A 14 7.89 4.24 -2.46
CA LEU A 14 8.45 4.29 -1.11
C LEU A 14 9.46 3.17 -0.83
N ALA A 15 9.60 2.17 -1.70
CA ALA A 15 10.45 1.01 -1.44
C ALA A 15 11.91 1.38 -1.12
N PRO A 16 12.58 2.31 -1.84
CA PRO A 16 13.96 2.68 -1.53
C PRO A 16 14.11 3.27 -0.12
N THR A 17 13.23 4.21 0.23
CA THR A 17 13.21 4.86 1.55
C THR A 17 12.97 3.85 2.66
N LEU A 18 11.95 2.99 2.50
CA LEU A 18 11.58 2.00 3.50
C LEU A 18 12.65 0.92 3.70
N ARG A 19 13.32 0.49 2.62
CA ARG A 19 14.46 -0.42 2.68
C ARG A 19 15.65 0.23 3.40
N LYS A 20 16.02 1.45 3.01
CA LYS A 20 17.24 2.12 3.49
C LYS A 20 17.12 2.57 4.94
N GLN A 21 16.00 3.17 5.32
CA GLN A 21 15.83 3.81 6.62
C GLN A 21 15.26 2.85 7.68
N TYR A 22 14.47 1.85 7.28
CA TYR A 22 13.73 0.99 8.21
C TYR A 22 14.02 -0.51 8.04
N ALA A 23 15.01 -0.86 7.20
CA ALA A 23 15.45 -2.23 6.93
C ALA A 23 14.34 -3.20 6.47
N LEU A 24 13.28 -2.67 5.83
CA LEU A 24 12.15 -3.49 5.37
C LEU A 24 12.52 -4.29 4.10
N THR A 25 12.23 -5.59 4.09
CA THR A 25 12.48 -6.49 2.96
C THR A 25 11.34 -6.46 1.94
N LEU A 26 11.21 -5.33 1.24
CA LEU A 26 10.16 -5.09 0.24
C LEU A 26 10.73 -5.19 -1.19
N ARG A 27 10.01 -5.89 -2.06
CA ARG A 27 10.24 -5.84 -3.51
C ARG A 27 9.70 -4.52 -4.08
N GLN A 28 8.50 -4.12 -3.64
CA GLN A 28 7.84 -2.90 -4.08
C GLN A 28 7.03 -2.31 -2.94
N CYS A 29 6.93 -0.98 -2.89
CA CYS A 29 6.05 -0.25 -1.99
C CYS A 29 5.64 1.06 -2.66
N ARG A 30 4.35 1.26 -2.81
CA ARG A 30 3.73 2.37 -3.52
C ARG A 30 2.79 3.11 -2.56
N LEU A 31 2.83 4.44 -2.59
CA LEU A 31 1.91 5.30 -1.84
C LEU A 31 1.10 6.13 -2.84
N SER A 32 -0.22 6.10 -2.72
CA SER A 32 -1.10 6.91 -3.57
C SER A 32 -0.97 8.40 -3.25
N LEU A 33 -1.51 9.23 -4.16
CA LEU A 33 -1.92 10.58 -3.79
C LEU A 33 -2.99 10.53 -2.69
N PRO A 34 -3.17 11.62 -1.91
CA PRO A 34 -4.31 11.75 -1.02
C PRO A 34 -5.62 11.56 -1.76
N VAL A 35 -6.54 10.82 -1.16
CA VAL A 35 -7.91 10.65 -1.61
C VAL A 35 -8.80 11.44 -0.66
N GLU A 36 -9.57 12.35 -1.23
CA GLU A 36 -10.61 13.11 -0.54
C GLU A 36 -11.94 12.36 -0.71
N PRO A 37 -12.41 11.59 0.30
CA PRO A 37 -13.68 10.91 0.20
C PRO A 37 -14.86 11.90 0.31
N PRO A 38 -16.05 11.53 -0.18
CA PRO A 38 -17.26 12.36 -0.04
C PRO A 38 -17.69 12.57 1.42
N TRP A 39 -17.21 11.72 2.34
CA TRP A 39 -17.38 11.87 3.79
C TRP A 39 -16.20 11.22 4.53
N GLY A 40 -15.89 11.72 5.73
CA GLY A 40 -14.79 11.23 6.56
C GLY A 40 -13.46 11.94 6.29
N ALA A 41 -12.40 11.44 6.94
CA ALA A 41 -11.07 12.03 6.82
C ALA A 41 -10.36 11.60 5.52
N PRO A 42 -9.50 12.45 4.95
CA PRO A 42 -8.70 12.10 3.79
C PRO A 42 -7.69 11.00 4.13
N TYR A 43 -7.38 10.19 3.12
CA TYR A 43 -6.53 9.02 3.31
C TYR A 43 -5.57 8.80 2.14
N ARG A 44 -4.60 7.92 2.33
CA ARG A 44 -3.75 7.38 1.26
C ARG A 44 -3.77 5.86 1.30
N MET A 45 -3.60 5.25 0.14
CA MET A 45 -3.43 3.81 0.00
C MET A 45 -1.94 3.49 -0.09
N VAL A 46 -1.47 2.59 0.77
CA VAL A 46 -0.14 1.97 0.65
C VAL A 46 -0.33 0.56 0.10
N GLU A 47 0.39 0.25 -0.96
CA GLU A 47 0.45 -1.08 -1.55
C GLU A 47 1.89 -1.58 -1.54
N TRP A 48 2.12 -2.82 -1.11
CA TRP A 48 3.47 -3.37 -1.07
C TRP A 48 3.51 -4.85 -1.42
N VAL A 49 4.69 -5.27 -1.84
CA VAL A 49 5.02 -6.66 -2.14
C VAL A 49 6.27 -7.00 -1.33
N GLN A 50 6.18 -8.04 -0.51
CA GLN A 50 7.34 -8.51 0.24
C GLN A 50 8.34 -9.19 -0.70
N LYS A 51 9.61 -9.23 -0.32
CA LYS A 51 10.63 -9.90 -1.15
C LYS A 51 10.33 -11.40 -1.32
N ASN A 52 9.74 -12.03 -0.30
CA ASN A 52 9.50 -13.47 -0.24
C ASN A 52 8.03 -13.88 -0.52
N ASP A 53 7.12 -12.91 -0.67
CA ASP A 53 5.72 -13.14 -1.07
C ASP A 53 5.41 -12.19 -2.22
N GLN A 54 5.18 -12.74 -3.42
CA GLN A 54 4.91 -11.94 -4.62
C GLN A 54 3.55 -11.23 -4.59
N ARG A 55 2.67 -11.61 -3.67
CA ARG A 55 1.29 -11.15 -3.64
C ARG A 55 1.20 -9.74 -3.04
N VAL A 56 0.41 -8.89 -3.69
CA VAL A 56 0.23 -7.48 -3.30
C VAL A 56 -0.59 -7.38 -2.02
N GLN A 57 -0.02 -6.74 -1.01
CA GLN A 57 -0.72 -6.31 0.20
C GLN A 57 -1.14 -4.85 0.06
N ARG A 58 -2.23 -4.45 0.73
CA ARG A 58 -2.74 -3.08 0.70
C ARG A 58 -3.25 -2.67 2.07
N ARG A 59 -3.06 -1.41 2.42
CA ARG A 59 -3.58 -0.82 3.65
C ARG A 59 -3.82 0.67 3.47
N VAL A 60 -4.90 1.16 4.07
CA VAL A 60 -5.24 2.59 4.12
C VAL A 60 -4.58 3.24 5.33
N PHE A 61 -4.06 4.45 5.12
CA PHE A 61 -3.47 5.32 6.13
C PHE A 61 -4.10 6.71 6.08
N PRO A 62 -4.07 7.49 7.17
CA PRO A 62 -4.39 8.91 7.13
C PRO A 62 -3.58 9.66 6.05
N ALA A 63 -4.13 10.72 5.46
CA ALA A 63 -3.46 11.40 4.34
C ALA A 63 -2.14 12.10 4.71
N ASP A 64 -1.97 12.42 5.99
CA ASP A 64 -0.79 13.03 6.62
C ASP A 64 0.20 11.99 7.17
N CYS A 65 0.01 10.70 6.86
CA CYS A 65 0.87 9.63 7.35
C CYS A 65 2.34 9.84 6.96
N THR A 66 3.23 9.56 7.91
CA THR A 66 4.68 9.65 7.72
C THR A 66 5.27 8.31 7.28
N PRO A 67 6.46 8.30 6.64
CA PRO A 67 7.14 7.06 6.30
C PRO A 67 7.43 6.14 7.49
N SER A 68 7.67 6.69 8.69
CA SER A 68 7.89 5.90 9.91
C SER A 68 6.61 5.20 10.37
N GLN A 69 5.47 5.90 10.37
CA GLN A 69 4.17 5.28 10.70
C GLN A 69 3.82 4.16 9.72
N ILE A 70 4.09 4.35 8.43
CA ILE A 70 3.93 3.30 7.42
C ILE A 70 4.87 2.13 7.75
N ALA A 71 6.16 2.41 8.02
CA ALA A 71 7.14 1.38 8.31
C ALA A 71 6.74 0.53 9.53
N ASP A 72 6.30 1.16 10.61
CA ASP A 72 5.88 0.46 11.84
C ASP A 72 4.66 -0.43 11.57
N ALA A 73 3.68 0.09 10.83
CA ALA A 73 2.52 -0.69 10.42
C ALA A 73 2.86 -1.87 9.51
N LEU A 74 3.89 -1.74 8.65
CA LEU A 74 4.38 -2.83 7.81
C LEU A 74 5.17 -3.88 8.60
N LYS A 75 5.95 -3.48 9.62
CA LYS A 75 6.68 -4.40 10.50
C LYS A 75 5.75 -5.28 11.31
N THR A 76 4.65 -4.72 11.80
CA THR A 76 3.65 -5.44 12.59
C THR A 76 2.60 -6.14 11.72
N HIS A 77 2.72 -6.07 10.39
CA HIS A 77 1.72 -6.63 9.50
C HIS A 77 1.80 -8.16 9.49
N VAL A 78 0.74 -8.80 9.97
CA VAL A 78 0.51 -10.24 9.83
C VAL A 78 -0.47 -10.45 8.69
N PRO A 79 -0.08 -11.11 7.58
CA PRO A 79 -1.01 -11.42 6.51
C PRO A 79 -2.20 -12.25 7.02
N GLY A 80 -3.41 -11.76 6.77
CA GLY A 80 -4.65 -12.46 7.13
C GLY A 80 -4.95 -13.64 6.20
N ARG A 81 -6.03 -14.36 6.54
CA ARG A 81 -6.58 -15.43 5.70
C ARG A 81 -7.08 -14.83 4.39
N ARG A 82 -6.71 -15.44 3.27
CA ARG A 82 -7.07 -14.96 1.93
C ARG A 82 -8.18 -15.82 1.36
N TYR A 83 -9.06 -15.17 0.62
CA TYR A 83 -10.22 -15.78 -0.01
C TYR A 83 -10.18 -15.42 -1.49
N GLY A 84 -10.47 -16.40 -2.35
CA GLY A 84 -10.40 -16.27 -3.80
C GLY A 84 -9.57 -17.38 -4.44
N PRO A 85 -9.58 -17.47 -5.78
CA PRO A 85 -8.76 -18.42 -6.52
C PRO A 85 -7.29 -18.23 -6.17
N THR A 86 -6.54 -19.32 -6.04
CA THR A 86 -5.09 -19.28 -5.98
C THR A 86 -4.56 -18.82 -7.34
N ASP A 87 -3.67 -17.83 -7.38
CA ASP A 87 -2.94 -17.41 -8.59
C ASP A 87 -2.11 -18.55 -9.24
N ASP A 88 -2.14 -19.76 -8.66
CA ASP A 88 -1.44 -20.97 -9.11
C ASP A 88 -2.28 -21.82 -10.09
N GLU A 89 -3.45 -21.34 -10.55
CA GLU A 89 -4.33 -22.04 -11.53
C GLU A 89 -4.27 -21.43 -12.96
N GLU A 90 -3.07 -21.36 -13.55
CA GLU A 90 -2.89 -21.11 -15.00
C GLU A 90 -2.31 -22.33 -15.72
#